data_AF-A0A158NZ24-F1
#
_entry.id   AF-A0A158NZ24-F1
#
_cell.length_a   1.000
_cell.length_b   1.000
_cell.length_c   1.000
_cell.angle_alpha   90.00
_cell.angle_beta   90.00
_cell.angle_gamma   90.00
#
_symmetry.space_group_name_H-M   'P 1'
#
loop_
_entity.id
_entity.type
_entity.pdbx_description
1 polymer ?
#
loop_
_entity_poly.entity_id
_entity_poly.type
_entity_poly.pdbx_seq_one_letter_code
_entity_poly.pdbx_strand_id
1 'polypeptide(L)'
;MDELADIIRVYEAENEEFENLFYLCCTEVDEIRDEIKVIKENQKHLQSISQKVTISSCDSSEKSYDNKCICSTLKEEIWKLRMEIILKNKKIQALEQQIHGRNALHKICKKRLQQLSRAHSYKISNLKMEIEQIRMAMLCIKAKECEDEMIHEIEEEESDLEECNLISPKKEIKEEIQKIRNKLLLSLNL
;
A
#
# COMPACT_ATOMS: atom_id res chain seq x y z
N MET A 1 -6.36 8.24 17.63
CA MET A 1 -6.79 8.44 16.23
C MET A 1 -5.76 9.28 15.48
N ASP A 2 -5.10 10.22 16.17
CA ASP A 2 -4.16 11.16 15.55
C ASP A 2 -2.91 10.51 14.96
N GLU A 3 -2.27 9.54 15.64
CA GLU A 3 -1.02 8.92 15.16
C GLU A 3 -1.15 8.23 13.79
N LEU A 4 -2.28 7.55 13.51
CA LEU A 4 -2.50 6.91 12.21
C LEU A 4 -2.76 7.95 11.11
N ALA A 5 -3.52 9.00 11.41
CA ALA A 5 -3.81 10.08 10.47
C ALA A 5 -2.53 10.89 10.15
N ASP A 6 -1.66 11.09 11.14
CA ASP A 6 -0.36 11.73 10.96
C ASP A 6 0.55 10.89 10.06
N ILE A 7 0.61 9.59 10.28
CA ILE A 7 1.41 8.68 9.44
C ILE A 7 0.88 8.61 8.00
N ILE A 8 -0.45 8.62 7.80
CA ILE A 8 -1.05 8.65 6.45
C ILE A 8 -0.66 9.96 5.74
N ARG A 9 -0.83 11.11 6.38
CA ARG A 9 -0.44 12.41 5.79
C ARG A 9 1.03 12.47 5.38
N VAL A 10 1.92 12.03 6.28
CA VAL A 10 3.36 12.01 5.99
C VAL A 10 3.67 11.08 4.82
N TYR A 11 3.05 9.89 4.79
CA TYR A 11 3.24 8.94 3.71
C TYR A 11 2.72 9.46 2.36
N GLU A 12 1.55 10.09 2.33
CA GLU A 12 0.98 10.66 1.10
C GLU A 12 1.87 11.77 0.53
N ALA A 13 2.32 12.70 1.38
CA ALA A 13 3.23 13.76 0.98
C ALA A 13 4.59 13.22 0.48
N GLU A 14 5.19 12.29 1.21
CA GLU A 14 6.46 11.65 0.82
C GLU A 14 6.33 10.81 -0.46
N ASN A 15 5.16 10.20 -0.69
CA ASN A 15 4.89 9.39 -1.87
C ASN A 15 4.81 10.23 -3.14
N GLU A 16 4.07 11.34 -3.09
CA GLU A 16 3.96 12.27 -4.22
C GLU A 16 5.33 12.87 -4.57
N GLU A 17 6.12 13.28 -3.57
CA GLU A 17 7.49 13.74 -3.79
C GLU A 17 8.38 12.65 -4.40
N PHE A 18 8.25 11.41 -3.95
CA PHE A 18 9.04 10.29 -4.47
C PHE A 18 8.66 9.94 -5.91
N GLU A 19 7.39 9.92 -6.26
CA GLU A 19 6.92 9.70 -7.64
C GLU A 19 7.46 10.79 -8.57
N ASN A 20 7.36 12.06 -8.17
CA ASN A 20 7.89 13.18 -8.93
C ASN A 20 9.42 13.05 -9.14
N LEU A 21 10.17 12.72 -8.08
CA LEU A 21 11.61 12.49 -8.19
C LEU A 21 11.94 11.32 -9.10
N PHE A 22 11.18 10.22 -9.01
CA PHE A 22 11.35 9.05 -9.85
C PHE A 22 11.19 9.41 -11.34
N TYR A 23 10.12 10.11 -11.69
CA TYR A 23 9.89 10.55 -13.07
C TYR A 23 10.98 11.48 -13.59
N LEU A 24 11.41 12.45 -12.78
CA LEU A 24 12.51 13.37 -13.13
C LEU A 24 13.82 12.61 -13.36
N CYS A 25 14.20 11.74 -12.43
CA CYS A 25 15.43 10.95 -12.56
C CYS A 25 15.39 9.99 -13.76
N CYS A 26 14.24 9.36 -14.05
CA CYS A 26 14.09 8.53 -15.23
C CYS A 26 14.28 9.33 -16.53
N THR A 27 13.64 10.50 -16.62
CA THR A 27 13.76 11.39 -17.79
C THR A 27 15.22 11.81 -17.99
N GLU A 28 15.88 12.25 -16.91
CA GLU A 28 17.28 12.67 -16.97
C GLU A 28 18.23 11.52 -17.34
N VAL A 29 17.97 10.30 -16.87
CA VAL A 29 18.76 9.11 -17.26
C VAL A 29 18.61 8.82 -18.74
N ASP A 30 17.40 8.93 -19.29
CA ASP A 30 17.15 8.68 -20.71
C ASP A 30 17.82 9.75 -21.59
N GLU A 31 17.75 11.02 -21.21
CA GLU A 31 18.48 12.11 -21.87
C GLU A 31 20.00 11.85 -21.87
N ILE A 32 20.57 11.49 -20.71
CA ILE A 32 22.00 11.19 -20.61
C ILE A 32 22.38 9.96 -21.47
N ARG A 33 21.50 8.96 -21.57
CA ARG A 33 21.73 7.79 -22.43
C ARG A 33 21.75 8.14 -23.91
N ASP A 34 20.86 9.04 -24.34
CA ASP A 34 20.83 9.55 -25.70
C ASP A 34 22.10 10.37 -26.02
N GLU A 35 22.55 11.22 -25.10
CA GLU A 35 23.82 11.93 -25.23
C GLU A 35 25.01 10.96 -25.34
N ILE A 36 25.06 9.92 -24.49
CA ILE A 36 26.10 8.88 -24.56
C ILE A 36 26.08 8.18 -25.92
N LYS A 37 24.90 7.93 -26.50
CA LYS A 37 24.76 7.30 -27.82
C LYS A 37 25.40 8.17 -28.90
N VAL A 38 25.10 9.46 -28.92
CA VAL A 38 25.71 10.43 -29.85
C VAL A 38 27.23 10.49 -29.66
N ILE A 39 27.72 10.54 -28.43
CA ILE A 39 29.16 10.56 -28.13
C ILE A 39 29.86 9.28 -28.62
N LYS A 40 29.23 8.10 -28.44
CA LYS A 40 29.75 6.83 -28.94
C LYS A 40 29.82 6.79 -30.47
N GLU A 41 28.81 7.34 -31.16
CA GLU A 41 28.80 7.44 -32.62
C GLU A 41 29.95 8.35 -33.12
N ASN A 42 30.11 9.52 -32.50
CA ASN A 42 31.22 10.45 -32.78
C ASN A 42 32.59 9.79 -32.53
N GLN A 43 32.73 9.09 -31.41
CA GLN A 43 33.96 8.38 -31.08
C GLN A 43 34.27 7.28 -32.11
N LYS A 44 33.27 6.52 -32.56
CA LYS A 44 33.44 5.48 -33.60
C LYS A 44 33.87 6.10 -34.92
N HIS A 45 33.30 7.25 -35.28
CA HIS A 45 33.68 8.00 -36.47
C HIS A 45 35.15 8.45 -36.40
N LEU A 46 35.57 9.07 -35.29
CA LEU A 46 36.97 9.48 -35.08
C LEU A 46 37.94 8.30 -35.06
N GLN A 47 37.57 7.16 -34.48
CA GLN A 47 38.38 5.94 -34.52
C GLN A 47 38.58 5.43 -35.95
N SER A 48 37.53 5.47 -36.78
CA SER A 48 37.63 5.10 -38.20
C SER A 48 38.56 6.02 -38.98
N ILE A 49 38.49 7.34 -38.75
CA ILE A 49 39.41 8.32 -39.35
C ILE A 49 40.84 8.06 -38.88
N SER A 50 41.04 7.86 -37.57
CA SER A 50 42.37 7.58 -37.01
C SER A 50 43.00 6.33 -37.61
N GLN A 51 42.23 5.27 -37.86
CA GLN A 51 42.72 4.06 -38.54
C GLN A 51 43.17 4.37 -39.98
N LYS A 52 42.37 5.11 -40.75
CA LYS A 52 42.73 5.51 -42.13
C LYS A 52 43.99 6.37 -42.19
N VAL A 53 44.13 7.33 -41.28
CA VAL A 53 45.32 8.20 -41.19
C VAL A 53 46.57 7.40 -40.79
N THR A 54 46.43 6.42 -39.90
CA THR A 54 47.55 5.55 -39.47
C THR A 54 48.06 4.67 -40.62
N ILE A 55 47.17 4.24 -41.53
CA ILE A 55 47.52 3.41 -42.71
C ILE A 55 48.16 4.27 -43.82
N SER A 56 47.85 5.57 -43.89
CA SER A 56 48.18 6.46 -45.02
C SER A 56 49.47 7.27 -44.86
N SER A 57 50.00 7.47 -43.66
CA SER A 57 51.16 8.34 -43.46
C SER A 57 51.83 8.11 -42.10
N CYS A 58 52.91 7.33 -42.11
CA CYS A 58 53.92 7.41 -41.06
C CYS A 58 55.35 7.12 -41.57
N ASP A 59 55.59 7.22 -42.89
CA ASP A 59 56.89 6.98 -43.53
C ASP A 59 57.61 8.26 -44.00
N SER A 60 57.08 9.46 -43.73
CA SER A 60 57.78 10.72 -44.05
C SER A 60 58.47 11.28 -42.80
N SER A 61 59.75 10.96 -42.66
CA SER A 61 60.67 11.63 -41.77
C SER A 61 60.90 13.07 -42.23
N GLU A 62 60.26 14.05 -41.60
CA GLU A 62 60.75 15.42 -41.66
C GLU A 62 60.54 16.14 -40.33
N LYS A 63 61.65 16.59 -39.76
CA LYS A 63 61.75 17.22 -38.44
C LYS A 63 61.02 18.57 -38.47
N SER A 64 59.79 18.59 -37.98
CA SER A 64 59.04 19.84 -37.71
C SER A 64 58.71 19.87 -36.22
N TYR A 65 59.43 20.69 -35.46
CA TYR A 65 59.41 20.71 -33.99
C TYR A 65 58.15 21.33 -33.34
N ASP A 66 57.14 21.78 -34.11
CA ASP A 66 55.90 22.37 -33.55
C ASP A 66 54.59 21.82 -34.12
N ASN A 67 54.62 20.83 -35.01
CA ASN A 67 53.38 20.27 -35.57
C ASN A 67 52.97 19.04 -34.78
N LYS A 68 52.00 19.21 -33.86
CA LYS A 68 51.25 18.09 -33.26
C LYS A 68 50.75 17.20 -34.41
N CYS A 69 51.27 15.97 -34.47
CA CYS A 69 50.87 15.00 -35.47
C CYS A 69 49.34 14.81 -35.42
N ILE A 70 48.66 14.81 -36.57
CA ILE A 70 47.18 14.64 -36.65
C ILE A 70 46.73 13.38 -35.88
N CYS A 71 47.56 12.34 -35.86
CA CYS A 71 47.32 11.12 -35.09
C CYS A 71 47.29 11.35 -33.57
N SER A 72 48.16 12.21 -33.01
CA SER A 72 48.14 12.50 -31.56
C SER A 72 46.92 13.34 -31.17
N THR A 73 46.55 14.33 -31.98
CA THR A 73 45.32 15.13 -31.76
C THR A 73 44.06 14.26 -31.80
N LEU A 74 43.93 13.35 -32.77
CA LEU A 74 42.79 12.43 -32.84
C LEU A 74 42.71 11.49 -31.63
N LYS A 75 43.85 11.01 -31.13
CA LYS A 75 43.91 10.19 -29.90
C LYS A 75 43.47 10.96 -28.67
N GLU A 76 43.87 12.23 -28.53
CA GLU A 76 43.44 13.11 -27.45
C GLU A 76 41.93 13.32 -27.47
N GLU A 77 41.33 13.61 -28.62
CA GLU A 77 39.87 13.79 -28.75
C GLU A 77 39.09 12.50 -28.47
N ILE A 78 39.55 11.34 -28.96
CA ILE A 78 38.94 10.04 -28.62
C ILE A 78 39.00 9.79 -27.11
N TRP A 79 40.09 10.18 -26.44
CA TRP A 79 40.24 10.04 -24.99
C TRP A 79 39.30 10.97 -24.22
N LYS A 80 39.13 12.23 -24.65
CA LYS A 80 38.15 13.17 -24.07
C LYS A 80 36.72 12.59 -24.13
N LEU A 81 36.30 12.09 -25.29
CA LEU A 81 34.97 11.48 -25.44
C LEU A 81 34.79 10.23 -24.54
N ARG A 82 35.85 9.44 -24.31
CA ARG A 82 35.80 8.32 -23.34
C ARG A 82 35.56 8.82 -21.92
N MET A 83 36.27 9.88 -21.51
CA MET A 83 36.11 10.45 -20.17
C MET A 83 34.72 11.04 -19.98
N GLU A 84 34.17 11.69 -21.01
CA GLU A 84 32.80 12.20 -20.97
C GLU A 84 31.76 11.09 -20.79
N ILE A 85 31.87 9.97 -21.54
CA ILE A 85 31.02 8.79 -21.34
C ILE A 85 31.12 8.26 -19.91
N ILE A 86 32.33 8.18 -19.35
CA ILE A 86 32.55 7.70 -17.97
C ILE A 86 31.85 8.63 -16.96
N LEU A 87 31.99 9.94 -17.11
CA LEU A 87 31.35 10.93 -16.23
C LEU A 87 29.82 10.83 -16.30
N LYS A 88 29.26 10.74 -17.51
CA LYS A 88 27.82 10.58 -17.73
C LYS A 88 27.29 9.27 -17.14
N ASN A 89 27.99 8.15 -17.30
CA ASN A 89 27.63 6.88 -16.67
C ASN A 89 27.68 6.95 -15.14
N LYS A 90 28.66 7.64 -14.54
CA LYS A 90 28.68 7.87 -13.09
C LYS A 90 27.49 8.68 -12.62
N LYS A 91 27.05 9.67 -13.40
CA LYS A 91 25.84 10.44 -13.12
C LYS A 91 24.58 9.56 -13.15
N ILE A 92 24.43 8.70 -14.16
CA ILE A 92 23.35 7.70 -14.20
C ILE A 92 23.36 6.83 -12.94
N GLN A 93 24.52 6.27 -12.58
CA GLN A 93 24.64 5.41 -11.40
C GLN A 93 24.23 6.14 -10.10
N ALA A 94 24.59 7.42 -9.97
CA ALA A 94 24.20 8.23 -8.82
C ALA A 94 22.68 8.46 -8.76
N LEU A 95 22.04 8.74 -9.91
CA LEU A 95 20.59 8.90 -10.01
C LEU A 95 19.86 7.58 -9.67
N GLU A 96 20.34 6.45 -10.18
CA GLU A 96 19.80 5.12 -9.87
C GLU A 96 19.91 4.79 -8.37
N GLN A 97 21.03 5.15 -7.73
CA GLN A 97 21.23 4.98 -6.29
C GLN A 97 20.29 5.86 -5.46
N GLN A 98 20.05 7.10 -5.87
CA GLN A 98 19.11 8.01 -5.19
C GLN A 98 17.68 7.44 -5.20
N ILE A 99 17.22 6.94 -6.35
CA ILE A 99 15.92 6.26 -6.46
C ILE A 99 15.87 5.03 -5.57
N HIS A 100 16.91 4.19 -5.61
CA HIS A 100 16.95 2.95 -4.82
C HIS A 100 16.88 3.21 -3.32
N GLY A 101 17.64 4.21 -2.83
CA GLY A 101 17.64 4.61 -1.44
C GLY A 101 16.26 5.08 -0.95
N ARG A 102 15.58 5.95 -1.72
CA ARG A 102 14.24 6.42 -1.34
C ARG A 102 13.17 5.32 -1.43
N ASN A 103 13.26 4.40 -2.39
CA ASN A 103 12.35 3.25 -2.50
C ASN A 103 12.42 2.34 -1.25
N ALA A 104 13.60 2.20 -0.64
CA ALA A 104 13.75 1.45 0.61
C ALA A 104 12.96 2.09 1.77
N LEU A 105 13.02 3.42 1.90
CA LEU A 105 12.25 4.17 2.91
C LEU A 105 10.74 4.04 2.67
N HIS A 106 10.30 4.20 1.42
CA HIS A 106 8.90 4.02 1.04
C HIS A 106 8.35 2.64 1.45
N LYS A 107 9.11 1.56 1.21
CA LYS A 107 8.74 0.20 1.63
C LYS A 107 8.60 0.06 3.15
N ILE A 108 9.47 0.72 3.93
CA ILE A 108 9.40 0.71 5.40
C ILE A 108 8.13 1.40 5.89
N CYS A 109 7.84 2.61 5.37
CA CYS A 109 6.64 3.37 5.74
C CYS A 109 5.36 2.59 5.39
N LYS A 110 5.30 2.01 4.18
CA LYS A 110 4.19 1.16 3.76
C LYS A 110 3.97 -0.04 4.68
N LYS A 111 5.04 -0.71 5.10
CA LYS A 111 4.97 -1.85 6.03
C LYS A 111 4.42 -1.42 7.40
N ARG A 112 4.85 -0.27 7.91
CA ARG A 112 4.38 0.28 9.20
C ARG A 112 2.90 0.66 9.16
N LEU A 113 2.44 1.27 8.07
CA LEU A 113 1.02 1.54 7.81
C LEU A 113 0.18 0.26 7.83
N GLN A 114 0.63 -0.80 7.16
CA GLN A 114 -0.07 -2.09 7.16
C GLN A 114 -0.18 -2.70 8.56
N GLN A 115 0.87 -2.59 9.38
CA GLN A 115 0.86 -3.09 10.76
C GLN A 115 -0.14 -2.33 11.63
N LEU A 116 -0.15 -1.00 11.54
CA LEU A 116 -1.08 -0.16 12.30
C LEU A 116 -2.53 -0.37 11.87
N SER A 117 -2.79 -0.46 10.56
CA SER A 117 -4.11 -0.76 10.02
C SER A 117 -4.66 -2.09 10.56
N ARG A 118 -3.83 -3.15 10.57
CA ARG A 118 -4.20 -4.45 11.15
C ARG A 118 -4.50 -4.37 12.64
N ALA A 119 -3.65 -3.68 13.41
CA ALA A 119 -3.86 -3.50 14.85
C ALA A 119 -5.16 -2.75 15.16
N HIS A 120 -5.46 -1.69 14.41
CA HIS A 120 -6.72 -0.95 14.52
C HIS A 120 -7.93 -1.81 14.14
N SER A 121 -7.85 -2.57 13.06
CA SER A 121 -8.94 -3.47 12.64
C SER A 121 -9.25 -4.50 13.73
N TYR A 122 -8.22 -5.09 14.35
CA TYR A 122 -8.40 -6.04 15.45
C TYR A 122 -9.06 -5.38 16.66
N LYS A 123 -8.58 -4.19 17.06
CA LYS A 123 -9.17 -3.43 18.17
C LYS A 123 -10.65 -3.09 17.92
N ILE A 124 -10.99 -2.67 16.70
CA ILE A 124 -12.39 -2.39 16.32
C ILE A 124 -13.23 -3.67 16.38
N SER A 125 -12.70 -4.80 15.92
CA SER A 125 -13.41 -6.08 15.98
C SER A 125 -13.72 -6.50 17.41
N ASN A 126 -12.75 -6.35 18.33
CA ASN A 126 -12.95 -6.66 19.74
C ASN A 126 -14.01 -5.75 20.38
N LEU A 127 -13.94 -4.45 20.13
CA LEU A 127 -14.94 -3.51 20.64
C LEU A 127 -16.36 -3.81 20.11
N LYS A 128 -16.48 -4.20 18.83
CA LYS A 128 -17.78 -4.62 18.28
C LYS A 128 -18.33 -5.86 18.99
N MET A 129 -17.46 -6.84 19.25
CA MET A 129 -17.85 -8.04 19.98
C MET A 129 -18.27 -7.73 21.42
N GLU A 130 -17.54 -6.88 22.13
CA GLU A 130 -17.90 -6.43 23.49
C GLU A 130 -19.24 -5.69 23.51
N ILE A 131 -19.48 -4.79 22.56
CA ILE A 131 -20.77 -4.09 22.43
C ILE A 131 -21.92 -5.08 22.22
N GLU A 132 -21.71 -6.10 21.38
CA GLU A 132 -22.74 -7.10 21.12
C GLU A 132 -23.01 -7.97 22.35
N GLN A 133 -21.97 -8.36 23.10
CA GLN A 133 -22.12 -9.08 24.36
C GLN A 133 -22.90 -8.27 25.40
N ILE A 134 -22.62 -6.96 25.52
CA ILE A 134 -23.37 -6.07 26.43
C ILE A 134 -24.83 -5.97 25.99
N ARG A 135 -25.10 -5.82 24.69
CA ARG A 135 -26.48 -5.77 24.15
C ARG A 135 -27.25 -7.05 24.45
N MET A 136 -26.64 -8.21 24.24
CA MET A 136 -27.25 -9.49 24.55
C MET A 136 -27.51 -9.65 26.04
N ALA A 137 -26.56 -9.27 26.90
CA ALA A 137 -26.76 -9.30 28.35
C ALA A 137 -27.92 -8.40 28.78
N MET A 138 -28.04 -7.19 28.22
CA MET A 138 -29.16 -6.29 28.49
C MET A 138 -30.50 -6.86 28.05
N LEU A 139 -30.56 -7.53 26.89
CA LEU A 139 -31.78 -8.21 26.43
C LEU A 139 -32.18 -9.35 27.35
N CYS A 140 -31.22 -10.15 27.84
CA CYS A 140 -31.50 -11.21 28.81
C CYS A 140 -32.04 -10.65 30.14
N ILE A 141 -31.50 -9.53 30.63
CA ILE A 141 -32.00 -8.88 31.84
C ILE A 141 -33.46 -8.44 31.64
N LYS A 142 -33.76 -7.74 30.54
CA LYS A 142 -35.13 -7.29 30.24
C LYS A 142 -36.11 -8.45 30.06
N ALA A 143 -35.67 -9.54 29.43
CA ALA A 143 -36.49 -10.74 29.27
C ALA A 143 -36.84 -11.34 30.64
N LYS A 144 -35.87 -11.35 31.56
CA LYS A 144 -36.09 -11.83 32.91
C LYS A 144 -37.02 -10.91 33.71
N GLU A 145 -36.84 -9.59 33.62
CA GLU A 145 -37.76 -8.62 34.24
C GLU A 145 -39.21 -8.85 33.77
N CYS A 146 -39.41 -9.07 32.47
CA CYS A 146 -40.73 -9.39 31.91
C CYS A 146 -41.28 -10.75 32.39
N GLU A 147 -40.43 -11.75 32.56
CA GLU A 147 -40.82 -13.06 33.10
C GLU A 147 -41.22 -12.96 34.58
N ASP A 148 -40.44 -12.23 35.38
CA ASP A 148 -40.70 -11.98 36.79
C ASP A 148 -41.99 -11.15 36.99
N GLU A 149 -42.25 -10.13 36.15
CA GLU A 149 -43.50 -9.36 36.13
C GLU A 149 -44.71 -10.25 35.83
N MET A 150 -44.62 -11.10 34.79
CA MET A 150 -45.70 -11.99 34.41
C MET A 150 -45.99 -13.05 35.50
N ILE A 151 -44.97 -13.54 36.20
CA ILE A 151 -45.16 -14.45 37.35
C ILE A 151 -45.88 -13.73 38.49
N HIS A 152 -45.48 -12.49 38.81
CA HIS A 152 -46.15 -11.70 39.83
C HIS A 152 -47.62 -11.41 39.51
N GLU A 153 -47.96 -11.08 38.27
CA GLU A 153 -49.36 -10.88 37.84
C GLU A 153 -50.20 -12.17 38.03
N ILE A 154 -49.64 -13.33 37.70
CA ILE A 154 -50.31 -14.63 37.90
C ILE A 154 -50.50 -14.94 39.39
N GLU A 155 -49.51 -14.65 40.23
CA GLU A 155 -49.59 -14.90 41.69
C GLU A 155 -50.58 -13.94 42.39
N GLU A 156 -50.68 -12.69 41.95
CA GLU A 156 -51.69 -11.74 42.44
C GLU A 156 -53.12 -12.13 42.00
N GLU A 157 -53.30 -12.60 40.76
CA GLU A 157 -54.59 -13.12 40.29
C GLU A 157 -55.02 -14.43 40.99
N GLU A 158 -54.09 -15.33 41.32
CA GLU A 158 -54.39 -16.56 42.07
C GLU A 158 -54.75 -16.29 43.54
N SER A 159 -54.26 -15.20 44.14
CA SER A 159 -54.60 -14.74 45.50
C SER A 159 -56.07 -14.28 45.61
N ASP A 160 -56.62 -13.69 44.55
CA ASP A 160 -58.03 -13.26 44.50
C ASP A 160 -59.00 -14.41 44.11
N LEU A 161 -58.46 -15.57 43.72
CA LEU A 161 -59.21 -16.73 43.22
C LEU A 161 -59.40 -17.87 44.25
N GLU A 162 -58.96 -17.69 45.50
CA GLU A 162 -59.16 -18.69 46.58
C GLU A 162 -60.65 -18.91 46.95
N GLU A 163 -61.57 -18.19 46.30
CA GLU A 163 -63.01 -18.36 46.48
C GLU A 163 -63.80 -18.59 45.18
N CYS A 164 -63.28 -19.29 44.16
CA CYS A 164 -64.16 -19.79 43.08
C CYS A 164 -63.68 -21.09 42.41
N ASN A 165 -64.49 -22.16 42.55
CA ASN A 165 -64.40 -23.39 41.78
C ASN A 165 -64.58 -23.14 40.28
N LEU A 166 -63.52 -22.85 39.52
CA LEU A 166 -63.60 -22.76 38.07
C LEU A 166 -62.37 -23.40 37.38
N ILE A 167 -62.70 -24.18 36.36
CA ILE A 167 -61.90 -24.95 35.39
C ILE A 167 -60.41 -24.56 35.31
N SER A 168 -59.51 -25.54 35.48
CA SER A 168 -58.06 -25.36 35.52
C SER A 168 -57.49 -24.54 34.32
N PRO A 169 -56.97 -23.33 34.54
CA PRO A 169 -56.40 -22.43 33.52
C PRO A 169 -55.28 -23.08 32.69
N LYS A 170 -54.59 -24.08 33.27
CA LYS A 170 -53.53 -24.85 32.62
C LYS A 170 -53.96 -25.55 31.34
N LYS A 171 -55.25 -25.88 31.18
CA LYS A 171 -55.75 -26.58 29.98
C LYS A 171 -55.97 -25.62 28.82
N GLU A 172 -56.47 -24.43 29.11
CA GLU A 172 -56.79 -23.39 28.13
C GLU A 172 -55.51 -22.74 27.57
N ILE A 173 -54.55 -22.42 28.45
CA ILE A 173 -53.24 -21.89 28.05
C ILE A 173 -52.48 -22.89 27.15
N LYS A 174 -52.57 -24.20 27.42
CA LYS A 174 -51.95 -25.23 26.57
C LYS A 174 -52.54 -25.26 25.16
N GLU A 175 -53.85 -25.06 25.02
CA GLU A 175 -54.52 -25.03 23.73
C GLU A 175 -54.20 -23.76 22.94
N GLU A 176 -54.05 -22.62 23.60
CA GLU A 176 -53.61 -21.37 22.98
C GLU A 176 -52.15 -21.42 22.51
N ILE A 177 -51.24 -21.92 23.35
CA ILE A 177 -49.84 -22.13 22.97
C ILE A 177 -49.76 -23.05 21.74
N GLN A 178 -50.56 -24.13 21.70
CA GLN A 178 -50.58 -25.03 20.55
C GLN A 178 -51.13 -24.37 19.29
N LYS A 179 -52.15 -23.52 19.39
CA LYS A 179 -52.68 -22.73 18.26
C LYS A 179 -51.64 -21.74 17.71
N ILE A 180 -50.93 -21.04 18.59
CA ILE A 180 -49.87 -20.09 18.20
C ILE A 180 -48.72 -20.84 17.52
N ARG A 181 -48.31 -21.98 18.08
CA ARG A 181 -47.25 -22.83 17.50
C ARG A 181 -47.60 -23.32 16.09
N ASN A 182 -48.85 -23.72 15.86
CA ASN A 182 -49.33 -24.14 14.54
C ASN A 182 -49.36 -22.97 13.53
N LYS A 183 -49.74 -21.76 13.95
CA LYS A 183 -49.71 -20.56 13.09
C LYS A 183 -48.28 -20.15 12.70
N LEU A 184 -47.33 -20.28 13.62
CA LEU A 184 -45.90 -20.05 13.35
C LEU A 184 -45.31 -21.09 12.39
N LEU A 185 -45.69 -22.37 12.54
CA LEU A 185 -45.23 -23.43 11.63
C LEU A 185 -45.75 -23.26 10.20
N LEU A 186 -46.95 -22.72 10.04
CA LEU A 186 -47.56 -22.43 8.73
C LEU A 186 -46.94 -21.20 8.05
N SER A 187 -46.44 -20.23 8.82
CA SER A 187 -45.81 -19.01 8.28
C SER A 187 -44.34 -19.16 7.92
N LEU A 188 -43.67 -20.21 8.41
CA LEU A 188 -42.27 -20.54 8.09
C LEU A 188 -42.11 -21.48 6.87
N ASN A 189 -43.20 -21.93 6.25
CA ASN A 189 -43.20 -22.83 5.09
C ASN A 189 -43.61 -22.13 3.77
N LEU A 190 -43.42 -20.81 3.66
CA LEU A 190 -43.59 -20.01 2.44
C LEU A 190 -42.28 -19.34 2.04
#